data_AF-A0A142VW17-F1
#
_entry.id   AF-A0A142VW17-F1
#
_cell.length_a   1.000
_cell.length_b   1.000
_cell.length_c   1.000
_cell.angle_alpha   90.00
_cell.angle_beta   90.00
_cell.angle_gamma   90.00
#
_symmetry.space_group_name_H-M   'P 1'
#
loop_
_entity.id
_entity.type
_entity.pdbx_description
1 polymer ?
#
loop_
_entity_poly.entity_id
_entity_poly.type
_entity_poly.pdbx_seq_one_letter_code
_entity_poly.pdbx_strand_id
1 'polypeptide(L)'
;MSAHTDLVREELSTPVDPRVAAMAAAIAARYPGSARAVLFYGSCLRESELDGLMLDFYLIVSDYGDAYPKRWLAAANRLIPPNVFPFEHEGLIAKYAVLSESDFHRLNGPETRNVSVWARFAQPSRLVWAVDDTARDRAVSAVARAAPTLLAAAGSVDGEAPLDWWRRAFSLTYSVELRAERSGRAQSVVDADAARYDRFSLPAMAAIPVGSTGGGWVRRRIEGKLLSIVRLAKASLTYAGGIDYLAWKINRHAGTKIEIKPWQRRWPLVAALTLVPRLVKSGAIR
;
A
#
# COMPACT_ATOMS: atom_id res chain seq x y z
N MET A 1 -11.15 -1.53 -24.78
CA MET A 1 -10.80 -1.83 -23.37
C MET A 1 -11.62 -3.04 -22.92
N SER A 2 -11.16 -3.84 -21.96
CA SER A 2 -11.94 -4.98 -21.46
C SER A 2 -12.97 -4.49 -20.44
N ALA A 3 -14.07 -5.24 -20.25
CA ALA A 3 -15.08 -4.92 -19.25
C ALA A 3 -14.50 -4.78 -17.84
N HIS A 4 -13.44 -5.53 -17.52
CA HIS A 4 -12.73 -5.40 -16.24
C HIS A 4 -12.03 -4.04 -16.10
N THR A 5 -11.32 -3.58 -17.14
CA THR A 5 -10.63 -2.28 -17.11
C THR A 5 -11.61 -1.12 -17.00
N ASP A 6 -12.80 -1.22 -17.61
CA ASP A 6 -13.83 -0.19 -17.52
C ASP A 6 -14.39 -0.08 -16.09
N LEU A 7 -14.64 -1.21 -15.42
CA LEU A 7 -15.03 -1.22 -14.00
C LEU A 7 -13.96 -0.58 -13.10
N VAL A 8 -12.69 -0.87 -13.36
CA VAL A 8 -11.57 -0.26 -12.64
C VAL A 8 -11.50 1.25 -12.88
N ARG A 9 -11.69 1.69 -14.13
CA ARG A 9 -11.70 3.12 -14.49
C ARG A 9 -12.81 3.85 -13.75
N GLU A 10 -14.02 3.30 -13.76
CA GLU A 10 -15.18 3.84 -13.06
C GLU A 10 -14.91 3.95 -11.55
N GLU A 11 -14.47 2.86 -10.91
CA GLU A 11 -14.18 2.85 -9.47
C GLU A 11 -13.12 3.89 -9.10
N LEU A 12 -12.03 3.97 -9.87
CA LEU A 12 -10.94 4.93 -9.64
C LEU A 12 -11.38 6.38 -9.82
N SER A 13 -12.40 6.65 -10.65
CA SER A 13 -12.94 7.99 -10.93
C SER A 13 -13.96 8.47 -9.90
N THR A 14 -14.41 7.61 -9.00
CA THR A 14 -15.34 7.98 -7.93
C THR A 14 -14.77 9.18 -7.13
N PRO A 15 -15.54 10.25 -6.90
CA PRO A 15 -15.07 11.42 -6.13
C PRO A 15 -14.62 11.08 -4.70
N VAL A 16 -13.74 11.92 -4.15
CA VAL A 16 -13.28 11.88 -2.76
C VAL A 16 -13.50 13.23 -2.09
N ASP A 17 -13.37 13.29 -0.75
CA ASP A 17 -13.34 14.54 -0.01
C ASP A 17 -12.31 15.52 -0.63
N PRO A 18 -12.65 16.79 -0.91
CA PRO A 18 -11.74 17.77 -1.48
C PRO A 18 -10.41 17.92 -0.73
N ARG A 19 -10.40 17.72 0.60
CA ARG A 19 -9.18 17.75 1.42
C ARG A 19 -8.22 16.60 1.06
N VAL A 20 -8.74 15.44 0.67
CA VAL A 20 -7.94 14.30 0.17
C VAL A 20 -7.33 14.64 -1.18
N ALA A 21 -8.09 15.26 -2.08
CA ALA A 21 -7.60 15.69 -3.39
C ALA A 21 -6.53 16.81 -3.26
N ALA A 22 -6.75 17.79 -2.38
CA ALA A 22 -5.78 18.84 -2.08
C ALA A 22 -4.48 18.26 -1.53
N MET A 23 -4.57 17.31 -0.58
CA MET A 23 -3.39 16.61 -0.07
C MET A 23 -2.66 15.82 -1.14
N ALA A 24 -3.38 15.14 -2.04
CA ALA A 24 -2.77 14.41 -3.15
C ALA A 24 -2.00 15.34 -4.09
N ALA A 25 -2.56 16.51 -4.41
CA ALA A 25 -1.89 17.54 -5.19
C ALA A 25 -0.64 18.06 -4.47
N ALA A 26 -0.71 18.27 -3.15
CA ALA A 26 0.43 18.71 -2.34
C ALA A 26 1.53 17.64 -2.23
N ILE A 27 1.18 16.35 -2.20
CA ILE A 27 2.14 15.24 -2.31
C ILE A 27 2.82 15.28 -3.69
N ALA A 28 2.05 15.38 -4.76
CA ALA A 28 2.58 15.42 -6.13
C ALA A 28 3.51 16.62 -6.36
N ALA A 29 3.18 17.79 -5.80
CA ALA A 29 3.99 19.00 -5.89
C ALA A 29 5.40 18.86 -5.28
N ARG A 30 5.64 17.89 -4.39
CA ARG A 30 6.99 17.59 -3.87
C ARG A 30 7.90 16.89 -4.90
N TYR A 31 7.34 16.43 -6.01
CA TYR A 31 8.03 15.64 -7.03
C TYR A 31 7.83 16.29 -8.42
N PRO A 32 8.24 17.56 -8.61
CA PRO A 32 8.03 18.27 -9.86
C PRO A 32 8.74 17.54 -11.01
N GLY A 33 8.05 17.42 -12.15
CA GLY A 33 8.56 16.74 -13.34
C GLY A 33 8.62 15.21 -13.25
N SER A 34 8.43 14.61 -12.07
CA SER A 34 8.43 13.14 -11.90
C SER A 34 7.09 12.56 -11.45
N ALA A 35 6.26 13.29 -10.70
CA ALA A 35 4.93 12.82 -10.31
C ALA A 35 4.04 12.57 -11.53
N ARG A 36 3.40 11.39 -11.57
CA ARG A 36 2.49 10.96 -12.65
C ARG A 36 1.05 10.79 -12.15
N ALA A 37 0.88 10.09 -11.03
CA ALA A 37 -0.44 9.83 -10.45
C ALA A 37 -0.35 9.70 -8.92
N VAL A 38 -1.46 9.98 -8.23
CA VAL A 38 -1.61 9.70 -6.79
C VAL A 38 -2.88 8.90 -6.57
N LEU A 39 -2.75 7.77 -5.88
CA LEU A 39 -3.85 6.88 -5.54
C LEU A 39 -4.11 6.94 -4.04
N PHE A 40 -5.37 7.12 -3.66
CA PHE A 40 -5.84 7.06 -2.29
C PHE A 40 -6.47 5.70 -2.00
N TYR A 41 -6.18 5.12 -0.86
CA TYR A 41 -6.67 3.79 -0.50
C TYR A 41 -6.86 3.63 1.02
N GLY A 42 -7.36 2.46 1.42
CA GLY A 42 -7.39 2.04 2.82
C GLY A 42 -8.74 2.25 3.50
N SER A 43 -8.74 2.17 4.83
CA SER A 43 -9.96 2.24 5.65
C SER A 43 -10.67 3.58 5.55
N CYS A 44 -9.92 4.67 5.34
CA CYS A 44 -10.45 6.03 5.27
C CYS A 44 -11.18 6.35 3.95
N LEU A 45 -11.28 5.39 3.02
CA LEU A 45 -12.00 5.58 1.74
C LEU A 45 -13.49 5.86 1.91
N ARG A 46 -14.10 5.41 3.01
CA ARG A 46 -15.54 5.50 3.28
C ARG A 46 -15.87 6.33 4.51
N GLU A 47 -14.86 6.91 5.15
CA GLU A 47 -15.05 7.71 6.37
C GLU A 47 -15.37 9.15 5.99
N SER A 48 -16.42 9.71 6.60
CA SER A 48 -16.78 11.12 6.44
C SER A 48 -15.97 12.03 7.36
N GLU A 49 -15.48 11.49 8.48
CA GLU A 49 -14.62 12.21 9.41
C GLU A 49 -13.16 11.77 9.23
N LEU A 50 -12.29 12.71 8.90
CA LEU A 50 -10.88 12.45 8.59
C LEU A 50 -9.96 12.90 9.73
N ASP A 51 -10.48 13.67 10.69
CA ASP A 51 -9.69 14.21 11.79
C ASP A 51 -9.15 13.10 12.70
N GLY A 52 -7.83 13.10 12.88
CA GLY A 52 -7.13 12.09 13.69
C GLY A 52 -6.88 10.76 12.97
N LEU A 53 -7.35 10.58 11.73
CA LEU A 53 -7.03 9.41 10.91
C LEU A 53 -5.70 9.57 10.18
N MET A 54 -5.05 8.43 9.91
CA MET A 54 -3.86 8.37 9.05
C MET A 54 -4.31 8.03 7.63
N LEU A 55 -4.16 8.97 6.70
CA LEU A 55 -4.50 8.76 5.29
C LEU A 55 -3.39 7.99 4.56
N ASP A 56 -3.80 7.15 3.61
CA ASP A 56 -2.95 6.17 2.94
C ASP A 56 -2.90 6.48 1.44
N PHE A 57 -1.73 6.84 0.92
CA PHE A 57 -1.54 7.17 -0.51
C PHE A 57 -0.45 6.33 -1.18
N TYR A 58 -0.56 6.14 -2.49
CA TYR A 58 0.55 5.83 -3.37
C TYR A 58 0.83 7.01 -4.28
N LEU A 59 2.08 7.47 -4.33
CA LEU A 59 2.57 8.36 -5.37
C LEU A 59 3.26 7.51 -6.44
N ILE A 60 2.79 7.66 -7.68
CA ILE A 60 3.41 7.05 -8.86
C ILE A 60 4.26 8.11 -9.55
N VAL A 61 5.54 7.80 -9.74
CA VAL A 61 6.52 8.66 -10.44
C VAL A 61 6.94 8.05 -11.77
N SER A 62 7.47 8.85 -12.69
CA SER A 62 8.02 8.36 -13.97
C SER A 62 9.16 7.37 -13.75
N ASP A 63 10.20 7.79 -13.04
CA ASP A 63 11.33 6.98 -12.60
C ASP A 63 11.84 7.45 -11.23
N TYR A 64 12.48 6.55 -10.49
CA TYR A 64 13.03 6.88 -9.18
C TYR A 64 14.25 7.81 -9.22
N GLY A 65 15.00 7.83 -10.32
CA GLY A 65 16.16 8.69 -10.51
C GLY A 65 15.78 10.17 -10.49
N ASP A 66 14.65 10.51 -11.10
CA ASP A 66 14.13 11.88 -11.13
C ASP A 66 13.35 12.24 -9.86
N ALA A 67 12.80 11.23 -9.18
CA ALA A 67 11.98 11.44 -7.98
C ALA A 67 12.80 11.65 -6.70
N TYR A 68 14.02 11.12 -6.61
CA TYR A 68 14.84 11.22 -5.40
C TYR A 68 16.11 12.02 -5.61
N PRO A 69 16.41 13.00 -4.73
CA PRO A 69 17.66 13.77 -4.83
C PRO A 69 18.91 12.91 -4.56
N LYS A 70 18.76 11.79 -3.83
CA LYS A 70 19.87 10.88 -3.49
C LYS A 70 19.77 9.59 -4.30
N ARG A 71 20.79 9.31 -5.12
CA ARG A 71 20.87 8.11 -5.98
C ARG A 71 20.69 6.79 -5.22
N TRP A 72 21.15 6.72 -3.97
CA TRP A 72 21.00 5.51 -3.15
C TRP A 72 19.54 5.27 -2.73
N LEU A 73 18.72 6.32 -2.56
CA LEU A 73 17.28 6.17 -2.27
C LEU A 73 16.56 5.57 -3.47
N ALA A 74 16.92 5.99 -4.69
CA ALA A 74 16.42 5.41 -5.93
C ALA A 74 16.81 3.93 -6.05
N ALA A 75 18.08 3.59 -5.82
CA ALA A 75 18.54 2.20 -5.83
C ALA A 75 17.85 1.33 -4.77
N ALA A 76 17.71 1.84 -3.54
CA ALA A 76 17.00 1.15 -2.46
C ALA A 76 15.51 0.96 -2.80
N ASN A 77 14.88 1.91 -3.48
CA ASN A 77 13.49 1.77 -3.90
C ASN A 77 13.33 0.78 -5.05
N ARG A 78 14.26 0.74 -6.01
CA ARG A 78 14.27 -0.28 -7.09
C ARG A 78 14.44 -1.69 -6.53
N LEU A 79 15.34 -1.85 -5.55
CA LEU A 79 15.62 -3.16 -4.98
C LEU A 79 14.47 -3.66 -4.09
N ILE A 80 13.90 -2.76 -3.28
CA ILE A 80 12.93 -3.12 -2.24
C ILE A 80 11.77 -2.12 -2.23
N PRO A 81 10.96 -2.05 -3.29
CA PRO A 81 9.85 -1.10 -3.35
C PRO A 81 8.77 -1.43 -2.31
N PRO A 82 7.98 -0.46 -1.80
CA PRO A 82 8.12 0.99 -1.96
C PRO A 82 8.92 1.65 -0.81
N ASN A 83 9.35 2.90 -0.99
CA ASN A 83 9.71 3.82 0.10
C ASN A 83 8.43 4.49 0.60
N VAL A 84 8.29 4.64 1.91
CA VAL A 84 7.08 5.23 2.53
C VAL A 84 7.49 6.44 3.37
N PHE A 85 6.77 7.55 3.19
CA PHE A 85 7.06 8.82 3.86
C PHE A 85 5.82 9.35 4.58
N PRO A 86 5.99 10.03 5.73
CA PRO A 86 4.92 10.79 6.35
C PRO A 86 4.65 12.07 5.54
N PHE A 87 3.45 12.60 5.68
CA PHE A 87 3.06 13.87 5.11
C PHE A 87 1.98 14.51 5.98
N GLU A 88 1.99 15.83 6.07
CA GLU A 88 0.95 16.59 6.76
C GLU A 88 0.53 17.74 5.85
N HIS A 89 -0.77 17.99 5.79
CA HIS A 89 -1.35 19.05 4.99
C HIS A 89 -2.66 19.51 5.62
N GLU A 90 -2.74 20.80 5.96
CA GLU A 90 -3.93 21.44 6.51
C GLU A 90 -4.55 20.69 7.70
N GLY A 91 -3.71 20.23 8.63
CA GLY A 91 -4.13 19.54 9.86
C GLY A 91 -4.40 18.03 9.70
N LEU A 92 -4.43 17.52 8.47
CA LEU A 92 -4.54 16.10 8.18
C LEU A 92 -3.18 15.43 8.09
N ILE A 93 -3.11 14.16 8.49
CA ILE A 93 -1.89 13.35 8.52
C ILE A 93 -2.01 12.21 7.53
N ALA A 94 -0.94 11.98 6.77
CA ALA A 94 -0.86 10.92 5.81
C ALA A 94 0.48 10.19 5.83
N LYS A 95 0.48 9.02 5.21
CA LYS A 95 1.67 8.37 4.70
C LYS A 95 1.47 8.06 3.22
N TYR A 96 2.54 8.20 2.45
CA TYR A 96 2.50 7.88 1.04
C TYR A 96 3.67 6.98 0.64
N ALA A 97 3.35 5.93 -0.12
CA ALA A 97 4.29 5.00 -0.71
C ALA A 97 4.65 5.45 -2.13
N VAL A 98 5.94 5.44 -2.48
CA VAL A 98 6.40 5.88 -3.80
C VAL A 98 6.80 4.68 -4.66
N LEU A 99 6.20 4.56 -5.84
CA LEU A 99 6.51 3.58 -6.88
C LEU A 99 6.74 4.27 -8.22
N SER A 100 7.60 3.71 -9.08
CA SER A 100 7.68 4.15 -10.48
C SER A 100 6.50 3.59 -11.28
N GLU A 101 6.18 4.16 -12.44
CA GLU A 101 5.16 3.60 -13.34
C GLU A 101 5.49 2.14 -13.70
N SER A 102 6.78 1.84 -13.93
CA SER A 102 7.24 0.49 -14.25
C SER A 102 7.03 -0.50 -13.10
N ASP A 103 7.38 -0.12 -11.87
CA ASP A 103 7.18 -0.99 -10.71
C ASP A 103 5.71 -1.09 -10.34
N PHE A 104 4.93 -0.02 -10.48
CA PHE A 104 3.50 -0.05 -10.21
C PHE A 104 2.79 -1.02 -11.15
N HIS A 105 3.13 -1.01 -12.43
CA HIS A 105 2.61 -1.96 -13.41
C HIS A 105 3.05 -3.40 -13.10
N ARG A 106 4.35 -3.63 -12.88
CA ARG A 106 4.91 -4.96 -12.59
C ARG A 106 4.39 -5.55 -11.28
N LEU A 107 4.29 -4.74 -10.22
CA LEU A 107 3.89 -5.20 -8.89
C LEU A 107 2.37 -5.44 -8.76
N ASN A 108 1.57 -4.93 -9.71
CA ASN A 108 0.17 -5.31 -9.86
C ASN A 108 -0.04 -6.57 -10.71
N GLY A 109 1.03 -7.18 -11.23
CA GLY A 109 0.95 -8.32 -12.15
C GLY A 109 1.58 -9.62 -11.64
N PRO A 110 1.50 -10.69 -12.46
CA PRO A 110 2.00 -12.02 -12.10
C PRO A 110 3.53 -12.13 -12.05
N GLU A 111 4.26 -11.10 -12.50
CA GLU A 111 5.73 -11.05 -12.51
C GLU A 111 6.35 -11.05 -11.10
N THR A 112 5.54 -10.82 -10.05
CA THR A 112 6.01 -10.79 -8.68
C THR A 112 5.32 -11.82 -7.78
N ARG A 113 6.11 -12.43 -6.89
CA ARG A 113 5.58 -13.27 -5.82
C ARG A 113 5.08 -12.47 -4.62
N ASN A 114 5.58 -11.25 -4.45
CA ASN A 114 5.19 -10.33 -3.40
C ASN A 114 3.74 -9.89 -3.60
N VAL A 115 2.92 -10.11 -2.58
CA VAL A 115 1.47 -9.92 -2.64
C VAL A 115 1.02 -8.48 -2.37
N SER A 116 1.87 -7.65 -1.75
CA SER A 116 1.42 -6.41 -1.10
C SER A 116 0.73 -5.42 -2.04
N VAL A 117 1.16 -5.31 -3.30
CA VAL A 117 0.64 -4.29 -4.23
C VAL A 117 -0.63 -4.80 -4.93
N TRP A 118 -0.59 -5.91 -5.65
CA TRP A 118 -1.80 -6.44 -6.28
C TRP A 118 -2.89 -6.80 -5.26
N ALA A 119 -2.57 -7.26 -4.04
CA ALA A 119 -3.58 -7.50 -3.02
C ALA A 119 -4.22 -6.20 -2.50
N ARG A 120 -3.47 -5.08 -2.52
CA ARG A 120 -3.98 -3.77 -2.12
C ARG A 120 -4.87 -3.14 -3.20
N PHE A 121 -4.48 -3.27 -4.47
CA PHE A 121 -5.21 -2.67 -5.59
C PHE A 121 -6.30 -3.58 -6.17
N ALA A 122 -6.39 -4.83 -5.73
CA ALA A 122 -7.58 -5.66 -5.91
C ALA A 122 -8.73 -5.23 -4.99
N GLN A 123 -8.46 -4.40 -3.97
CA GLN A 123 -9.46 -3.74 -3.13
C GLN A 123 -9.77 -2.33 -3.67
N PRO A 124 -10.87 -1.68 -3.23
CA PRO A 124 -11.16 -0.31 -3.61
C PRO A 124 -9.98 0.65 -3.42
N SER A 125 -9.83 1.54 -4.40
CA SER A 125 -8.92 2.69 -4.40
C SER A 125 -9.48 3.82 -5.26
N ARG A 126 -8.88 5.01 -5.18
CA ARG A 126 -9.29 6.21 -5.94
C ARG A 126 -8.07 6.84 -6.59
N LEU A 127 -8.20 7.24 -7.85
CA LEU A 127 -7.18 8.02 -8.54
C LEU A 127 -7.48 9.50 -8.29
N VAL A 128 -6.84 10.07 -7.27
CA VAL A 128 -7.19 11.38 -6.70
C VAL A 128 -6.39 12.52 -7.32
N TRP A 129 -5.32 12.21 -8.05
CA TRP A 129 -4.56 13.18 -8.85
C TRP A 129 -3.85 12.46 -10.00
N ALA A 130 -3.76 13.11 -11.16
CA ALA A 130 -2.93 12.69 -12.28
C ALA A 130 -2.45 13.93 -13.04
N VAL A 131 -1.22 13.89 -13.55
CA VAL A 131 -0.64 15.04 -14.27
C VAL A 131 -1.25 15.23 -15.67
N ASP A 132 -1.68 14.14 -16.31
CA ASP A 132 -2.30 14.12 -17.63
C ASP A 132 -3.12 12.83 -17.83
N ASP A 133 -3.86 12.75 -18.93
CA ASP A 133 -4.69 11.57 -19.25
C ASP A 133 -3.85 10.33 -19.56
N THR A 134 -2.61 10.50 -20.04
CA THR A 134 -1.70 9.37 -20.27
C THR A 134 -1.31 8.70 -18.94
N ALA A 135 -1.00 9.49 -17.90
CA ALA A 135 -0.72 8.99 -16.56
C ALA A 135 -1.95 8.32 -15.94
N ARG A 136 -3.14 8.90 -16.15
CA ARG A 136 -4.41 8.31 -15.73
C ARG A 136 -4.62 6.93 -16.35
N ASP A 137 -4.46 6.82 -17.67
CA ASP A 137 -4.63 5.55 -18.39
C ASP A 137 -3.60 4.50 -17.98
N ARG A 138 -2.35 4.90 -17.74
CA ARG A 138 -1.31 4.01 -17.21
C ARG A 138 -1.66 3.51 -15.80
N ALA A 139 -2.15 4.39 -14.92
CA ALA A 139 -2.56 4.02 -13.58
C ALA A 139 -3.76 3.05 -13.61
N VAL A 140 -4.79 3.33 -14.40
CA VAL A 140 -5.94 2.44 -14.61
C VAL A 140 -5.49 1.07 -15.13
N SER A 141 -4.62 1.05 -16.14
CA SER A 141 -4.10 -0.19 -16.73
C SER A 141 -3.29 -1.01 -15.73
N ALA A 142 -2.48 -0.35 -14.88
CA ALA A 142 -1.74 -1.02 -13.82
C ALA A 142 -2.67 -1.61 -12.74
N VAL A 143 -3.65 -0.86 -12.26
CA VAL A 143 -4.63 -1.34 -11.26
C VAL A 143 -5.47 -2.50 -11.81
N ALA A 144 -5.85 -2.47 -13.08
CA ALA A 144 -6.63 -3.53 -13.72
C ALA A 144 -5.90 -4.89 -13.82
N ARG A 145 -4.60 -4.95 -13.51
CA ARG A 145 -3.86 -6.22 -13.42
C ARG A 145 -4.07 -6.91 -12.06
N ALA A 146 -4.44 -6.15 -11.03
CA ALA A 146 -4.37 -6.59 -9.64
C ALA A 146 -5.37 -7.72 -9.31
N ALA A 147 -6.63 -7.54 -9.69
CA ALA A 147 -7.70 -8.51 -9.42
C ALA A 147 -7.50 -9.86 -10.14
N PRO A 148 -7.21 -9.90 -11.46
CA PRO A 148 -6.86 -11.14 -12.14
C PRO A 148 -5.63 -11.82 -11.53
N THR A 149 -4.60 -11.05 -11.15
CA THR A 149 -3.39 -11.58 -10.51
C THR A 149 -3.70 -12.23 -9.16
N LEU A 150 -4.53 -11.59 -8.32
CA LEU A 150 -4.98 -12.13 -7.04
C LEU A 150 -5.72 -13.47 -7.21
N LEU A 151 -6.73 -13.51 -8.09
CA LEU A 151 -7.54 -14.70 -8.32
C LEU A 151 -6.71 -15.83 -8.95
N ALA A 152 -5.89 -15.51 -9.94
CA ALA A 152 -4.98 -16.45 -10.57
C ALA A 152 -4.01 -17.07 -9.54
N ALA A 153 -3.41 -16.26 -8.66
CA ALA A 153 -2.51 -16.74 -7.62
C ALA A 153 -3.22 -17.65 -6.59
N ALA A 154 -4.50 -17.40 -6.30
CA ALA A 154 -5.30 -18.28 -5.46
C ALA A 154 -5.67 -19.60 -6.14
N GLY A 155 -5.78 -19.60 -7.48
CA GLY A 155 -6.19 -20.75 -8.30
C GLY A 155 -7.69 -21.03 -8.18
N SER A 156 -8.30 -21.58 -9.23
CA SER A 156 -9.72 -21.97 -9.23
C SER A 156 -9.94 -23.28 -8.47
N VAL A 157 -11.08 -23.41 -7.81
CA VAL A 157 -11.56 -24.66 -7.21
C VAL A 157 -12.91 -24.98 -7.83
N ASP A 158 -13.11 -26.23 -8.26
CA ASP A 158 -14.35 -26.65 -8.90
C ASP A 158 -15.54 -26.52 -7.93
N GLY A 159 -16.66 -25.99 -8.42
CA GLY A 159 -17.86 -25.71 -7.62
C GLY A 159 -17.74 -24.54 -6.63
N GLU A 160 -16.61 -23.82 -6.55
CA GLU A 160 -16.47 -22.66 -5.65
C GLU A 160 -17.20 -21.42 -6.19
N ALA A 161 -18.03 -20.81 -5.34
CA ALA A 161 -18.71 -19.57 -5.70
C ALA A 161 -17.70 -18.41 -5.87
N PRO A 162 -17.92 -17.46 -6.80
CA PRO A 162 -16.95 -16.39 -7.04
C PRO A 162 -16.58 -15.57 -5.80
N LEU A 163 -17.53 -15.22 -4.94
CA LEU A 163 -17.26 -14.51 -3.69
C LEU A 163 -16.39 -15.31 -2.72
N ASP A 164 -16.57 -16.63 -2.68
CA ASP A 164 -15.76 -17.50 -1.83
C ASP A 164 -14.33 -17.60 -2.36
N TRP A 165 -14.16 -17.60 -3.68
CA TRP A 165 -12.84 -17.48 -4.30
C TRP A 165 -12.17 -16.16 -3.91
N TRP A 166 -12.86 -15.02 -3.93
CA TRP A 166 -12.31 -13.75 -3.44
C TRP A 166 -11.91 -13.80 -1.96
N ARG A 167 -12.78 -14.32 -1.09
CA ARG A 167 -12.49 -14.46 0.35
C ARG A 167 -11.26 -15.32 0.59
N ARG A 168 -11.18 -16.47 -0.11
CA ARG A 168 -10.01 -17.36 -0.05
C ARG A 168 -8.76 -16.68 -0.57
N ALA A 169 -8.85 -15.99 -1.70
CA ALA A 169 -7.72 -15.27 -2.28
C ALA A 169 -7.17 -14.21 -1.33
N PHE A 170 -8.02 -13.38 -0.71
CA PHE A 170 -7.58 -12.43 0.30
C PHE A 170 -7.02 -13.15 1.54
N SER A 171 -7.67 -14.19 2.05
CA SER A 171 -7.18 -14.96 3.21
C SER A 171 -5.74 -15.46 3.00
N LEU A 172 -5.44 -15.96 1.80
CA LEU A 172 -4.10 -16.38 1.42
C LEU A 172 -3.09 -15.23 1.46
N THR A 173 -3.46 -14.01 1.01
CA THR A 173 -2.58 -12.83 1.08
C THR A 173 -2.31 -12.38 2.52
N TYR A 174 -3.32 -12.41 3.39
CA TYR A 174 -3.14 -12.08 4.82
C TYR A 174 -2.18 -13.04 5.52
N SER A 175 -2.09 -14.30 5.09
CA SER A 175 -1.13 -15.27 5.64
C SER A 175 0.35 -14.95 5.31
N VAL A 176 0.59 -14.07 4.32
CA VAL A 176 1.93 -13.72 3.82
C VAL A 176 2.54 -12.55 4.59
N GLU A 177 1.72 -11.61 5.05
CA GLU A 177 2.21 -10.39 5.69
C GLU A 177 2.37 -10.55 7.21
N LEU A 178 3.44 -9.97 7.76
CA LEU A 178 3.61 -9.83 9.22
C LEU A 178 2.67 -8.72 9.72
N ARG A 179 1.41 -9.07 9.98
CA ARG A 179 0.44 -8.15 10.58
C ARG A 179 0.11 -8.61 12.00
N ALA A 180 0.08 -7.67 12.94
CA ALA A 180 -0.39 -7.91 14.31
C ALA A 180 -1.93 -7.93 14.42
N GLU A 181 -2.65 -7.95 13.30
CA GLU A 181 -4.11 -7.85 13.24
C GLU A 181 -4.78 -9.19 13.62
N ARG A 182 -5.95 -9.12 14.28
CA ARG A 182 -6.73 -10.31 14.69
C ARG A 182 -7.14 -11.15 13.47
N SER A 183 -7.15 -12.47 13.64
CA SER A 183 -7.72 -13.43 12.68
C SER A 183 -9.18 -13.07 12.36
N GLY A 184 -9.48 -12.70 11.11
CA GLY A 184 -10.84 -12.35 10.64
C GLY A 184 -10.93 -11.22 9.60
N ARG A 185 -9.88 -10.40 9.45
CA ARG A 185 -9.90 -9.22 8.56
C ARG A 185 -9.99 -9.53 7.06
N ALA A 186 -9.62 -10.73 6.62
CA ALA A 186 -9.74 -11.13 5.21
C ALA A 186 -11.20 -11.31 4.78
N GLN A 187 -12.00 -11.98 5.62
CA GLN A 187 -13.44 -12.14 5.42
C GLN A 187 -14.13 -10.76 5.40
N SER A 188 -13.70 -9.87 6.30
CA SER A 188 -14.26 -8.52 6.42
C SER A 188 -13.99 -7.61 5.22
N VAL A 189 -13.02 -7.92 4.34
CA VAL A 189 -12.76 -7.09 3.14
C VAL A 189 -13.82 -7.34 2.07
N VAL A 190 -14.15 -8.61 1.81
CA VAL A 190 -15.17 -8.97 0.83
C VAL A 190 -16.55 -8.65 1.36
N ASP A 191 -16.82 -9.00 2.62
CA ASP A 191 -18.16 -8.82 3.21
C ASP A 191 -18.51 -7.34 3.42
N ALA A 192 -17.52 -6.46 3.63
CA ALA A 192 -17.76 -5.01 3.72
C ALA A 192 -18.18 -4.36 2.40
N ASP A 193 -18.03 -5.05 1.26
CA ASP A 193 -18.39 -4.53 -0.06
C ASP A 193 -18.73 -5.67 -1.04
N ALA A 194 -19.59 -6.60 -0.62
CA ALA A 194 -19.87 -7.83 -1.37
C ALA A 194 -20.39 -7.53 -2.79
N ALA A 195 -21.24 -6.50 -2.91
CA ALA A 195 -21.80 -6.06 -4.19
C ALA A 195 -20.72 -5.65 -5.21
N ARG A 196 -19.63 -4.99 -4.76
CA ARG A 196 -18.49 -4.70 -5.63
C ARG A 196 -17.82 -5.98 -6.11
N TYR A 197 -17.53 -6.92 -5.22
CA TYR A 197 -16.83 -8.16 -5.61
C TYR A 197 -17.69 -9.05 -6.50
N ASP A 198 -19.00 -9.09 -6.31
CA ASP A 198 -19.93 -9.73 -7.25
C ASP A 198 -19.82 -9.11 -8.64
N ARG A 199 -19.92 -7.77 -8.73
CA ARG A 199 -19.80 -7.02 -9.98
C ARG A 199 -18.46 -7.24 -10.68
N PHE A 200 -17.38 -7.35 -9.92
CA PHE A 200 -16.02 -7.54 -10.45
C PHE A 200 -15.68 -9.01 -10.79
N SER A 201 -16.44 -9.98 -10.27
CA SER A 201 -16.07 -11.41 -10.35
C SER A 201 -15.87 -11.90 -11.78
N LEU A 202 -16.94 -11.92 -12.60
CA LEU A 202 -16.85 -12.46 -13.95
C LEU A 202 -15.84 -11.69 -14.83
N PRO A 203 -15.81 -10.34 -14.83
CA PRO A 203 -14.82 -9.61 -15.63
C PRO A 203 -13.38 -9.86 -15.18
N ALA A 204 -13.11 -9.93 -13.86
CA ALA A 204 -11.77 -10.20 -13.36
C ALA A 204 -11.32 -11.63 -13.66
N MET A 205 -12.21 -12.62 -13.52
CA MET A 205 -11.94 -14.02 -13.88
C MET A 205 -11.65 -14.17 -15.38
N ALA A 206 -12.43 -13.52 -16.24
CA ALA A 206 -12.21 -13.53 -17.69
C ALA A 206 -10.90 -12.84 -18.11
N ALA A 207 -10.39 -11.93 -17.29
CA ALA A 207 -9.12 -11.25 -17.51
C ALA A 207 -7.90 -12.02 -16.97
N ILE A 208 -8.08 -13.20 -16.36
CA ILE A 208 -6.96 -14.07 -15.97
C ILE A 208 -6.26 -14.60 -17.24
N PRO A 209 -4.94 -14.39 -17.39
CA PRO A 209 -4.22 -14.91 -18.56
C PRO A 209 -4.31 -16.44 -18.64
N VAL A 210 -4.54 -16.95 -19.85
CA VAL A 210 -4.56 -18.40 -20.11
C VAL A 210 -3.21 -19.02 -19.69
N GLY A 211 -3.26 -20.16 -19.01
CA GLY A 211 -2.07 -20.84 -18.50
C GLY A 211 -1.53 -20.28 -17.18
N SER A 212 -2.21 -19.32 -16.54
CA SER A 212 -1.86 -18.87 -15.20
C SER A 212 -1.94 -20.02 -14.19
N THR A 213 -0.84 -20.30 -13.50
CA THR A 213 -0.81 -21.32 -12.45
C THR A 213 -1.01 -20.69 -11.07
N GLY A 214 -2.00 -21.17 -10.34
CA GLY A 214 -2.20 -20.80 -8.94
C GLY A 214 -1.13 -21.41 -8.01
N GLY A 215 -1.10 -20.89 -6.79
CA GLY A 215 -0.30 -21.46 -5.70
C GLY A 215 1.03 -20.74 -5.42
N GLY A 216 2.03 -21.54 -5.02
CA GLY A 216 3.31 -21.03 -4.53
C GLY A 216 3.25 -20.35 -3.16
N TRP A 217 2.15 -20.53 -2.41
CA TRP A 217 1.89 -19.83 -1.16
C TRP A 217 2.93 -20.06 -0.06
N VAL A 218 3.56 -21.24 -0.02
CA VAL A 218 4.68 -21.49 0.90
C VAL A 218 5.85 -20.52 0.62
N ARG A 219 6.27 -20.41 -0.65
CA ARG A 219 7.34 -19.49 -1.06
C ARG A 219 6.92 -18.03 -0.86
N ARG A 220 5.70 -17.66 -1.27
CA ARG A 220 5.16 -16.32 -1.08
C ARG A 220 5.18 -15.91 0.40
N ARG A 221 4.81 -16.81 1.33
CA ARG A 221 4.86 -16.57 2.78
C ARG A 221 6.28 -16.33 3.29
N ILE A 222 7.24 -17.16 2.86
CA ILE A 222 8.65 -17.00 3.29
C ILE A 222 9.21 -15.68 2.75
N GLU A 223 9.10 -15.46 1.44
CA GLU A 223 9.59 -14.26 0.76
C GLU A 223 8.91 -12.99 1.32
N GLY A 224 7.60 -13.03 1.56
CA GLY A 224 6.85 -11.88 2.08
C GLY A 224 7.24 -11.51 3.52
N LYS A 225 7.47 -12.50 4.39
CA LYS A 225 7.96 -12.26 5.76
C LYS A 225 9.37 -11.68 5.76
N LEU A 226 10.28 -12.26 4.97
CA LEU A 226 11.63 -11.74 4.80
C LEU A 226 11.60 -10.32 4.24
N LEU A 227 10.82 -10.08 3.20
CA LEU A 227 10.71 -8.76 2.59
C LEU A 227 10.13 -7.72 3.55
N SER A 228 9.21 -8.11 4.43
CA SER A 228 8.69 -7.23 5.49
C SER A 228 9.79 -6.82 6.46
N ILE A 229 10.66 -7.75 6.87
CA ILE A 229 11.83 -7.47 7.71
C ILE A 229 12.80 -6.54 6.99
N VAL A 230 13.11 -6.81 5.72
CA VAL A 230 14.05 -5.98 4.97
C VAL A 230 13.45 -4.60 4.69
N ARG A 231 12.13 -4.47 4.44
CA ARG A 231 11.45 -3.18 4.33
C ARG A 231 11.51 -2.40 5.63
N LEU A 232 11.36 -3.05 6.79
CA LEU A 232 11.51 -2.40 8.10
C LEU A 232 12.95 -1.92 8.31
N ALA A 233 13.93 -2.75 7.98
CA ALA A 233 15.34 -2.38 8.01
C ALA A 233 15.64 -1.20 7.06
N LYS A 234 15.15 -1.25 5.82
CA LYS A 234 15.28 -0.14 4.87
C LYS A 234 14.61 1.13 5.40
N ALA A 235 13.37 1.04 5.88
CA ALA A 235 12.62 2.18 6.40
C ALA A 235 13.41 2.89 7.49
N SER A 236 14.05 2.15 8.40
CA SER A 236 14.91 2.75 9.41
C SER A 236 16.09 3.54 8.81
N LEU A 237 16.72 3.04 7.74
CA LEU A 237 17.89 3.69 7.11
C LEU A 237 17.48 4.87 6.21
N THR A 238 16.30 4.81 5.59
CA THR A 238 15.79 5.86 4.70
C THR A 238 15.13 7.01 5.45
N TYR A 239 14.75 6.80 6.70
CA TYR A 239 13.91 7.73 7.44
C TYR A 239 14.74 8.51 8.46
N ALA A 240 15.29 9.65 8.02
CA ALA A 240 16.00 10.64 8.83
C ALA A 240 15.07 11.46 9.78
N GLY A 241 14.03 10.83 10.32
CA GLY A 241 13.00 11.48 11.16
C GLY A 241 11.92 10.52 11.71
N GLY A 242 12.06 9.20 11.51
CA GLY A 242 10.99 8.24 11.80
C GLY A 242 10.89 7.97 13.29
N ILE A 243 12.01 8.15 13.97
CA ILE A 243 12.08 8.17 15.42
C ILE A 243 11.41 9.44 15.96
N ASP A 244 11.58 10.60 15.32
CA ASP A 244 10.91 11.82 15.77
C ASP A 244 9.38 11.72 15.55
N TYR A 245 8.91 11.09 14.48
CA TYR A 245 7.49 10.75 14.29
C TYR A 245 6.98 9.71 15.31
N LEU A 246 7.75 8.64 15.58
CA LEU A 246 7.40 7.65 16.61
C LEU A 246 7.31 8.31 17.99
N ALA A 247 8.28 9.17 18.32
CA ALA A 247 8.33 9.92 19.57
C ALA A 247 7.16 10.88 19.69
N TRP A 248 6.82 11.61 18.63
CA TRP A 248 5.62 12.44 18.56
C TRP A 248 4.34 11.64 18.85
N LYS A 249 4.19 10.46 18.24
CA LYS A 249 3.02 9.60 18.42
C LYS A 249 2.91 9.02 19.84
N ILE A 250 4.05 8.64 20.44
CA ILE A 250 4.08 8.13 21.82
C ILE A 250 3.81 9.27 22.81
N ASN A 251 4.42 10.44 22.61
CA ASN A 251 4.25 11.60 23.49
C ASN A 251 2.80 12.11 23.49
N ARG A 252 2.08 11.98 22.35
CA ARG A 252 0.67 12.40 22.20
C ARG A 252 -0.33 11.48 22.93
N HIS A 253 -0.03 10.20 23.12
CA HIS A 253 -0.97 9.24 23.72
C HIS A 253 -0.56 8.71 25.09
N ALA A 254 0.73 8.72 25.42
CA ALA A 254 1.25 8.16 26.67
C ALA A 254 1.65 9.22 27.71
N GLY A 255 1.48 10.52 27.43
CA GLY A 255 1.85 11.61 28.35
C GLY A 255 3.36 11.65 28.71
N THR A 256 4.18 10.87 28.01
CA THR A 256 5.62 10.77 28.25
C THR A 256 6.32 11.82 27.38
N LYS A 257 7.41 12.42 27.89
CA LYS A 257 8.30 13.28 27.10
C LYS A 257 9.51 12.46 26.68
N ILE A 258 9.36 11.65 25.63
CA ILE A 258 10.49 10.92 25.06
C ILE A 258 11.27 11.89 24.17
N GLU A 259 12.44 12.29 24.65
CA GLU A 259 13.39 13.08 23.89
C GLU A 259 14.37 12.17 23.16
N ILE A 260 14.42 12.29 21.83
CA ILE A 260 15.23 11.42 20.97
C ILE A 260 16.66 11.94 20.90
N LYS A 261 17.62 11.09 21.27
CA LYS A 261 19.05 11.44 21.30
C LYS A 261 19.66 11.47 19.88
N PRO A 262 20.69 12.29 19.63
CA PRO A 262 21.34 12.39 18.31
C PRO A 262 21.87 11.05 17.76
N TRP A 263 22.38 10.16 18.62
CA TRP A 263 22.83 8.83 18.19
C TRP A 263 21.66 7.90 17.81
N GLN A 264 20.49 8.08 18.42
CA GLN A 264 19.28 7.32 18.08
C GLN A 264 18.84 7.71 16.67
N ARG A 265 18.84 9.01 16.34
CA ARG A 265 18.60 9.51 14.97
C ARG A 265 19.54 8.92 13.94
N ARG A 266 20.78 8.62 14.33
CA ARG A 266 21.83 8.07 13.46
C ARG A 266 21.75 6.55 13.29
N TRP A 267 21.17 5.83 14.27
CA TRP A 267 21.03 4.36 14.25
C TRP A 267 19.64 3.90 14.74
N PRO A 268 18.56 4.17 13.95
CA PRO A 268 17.18 3.91 14.34
C PRO A 268 16.85 2.46 14.71
N LEU A 269 17.50 1.45 14.11
CA LEU A 269 17.27 0.04 14.48
C LEU A 269 17.83 -0.29 15.86
N VAL A 270 19.02 0.22 16.17
CA VAL A 270 19.65 0.07 17.49
C VAL A 270 18.85 0.86 18.54
N ALA A 271 18.32 2.03 18.15
CA ALA A 271 17.40 2.79 18.97
C ALA A 271 16.10 2.03 19.24
N ALA A 272 15.49 1.41 18.22
CA ALA A 272 14.26 0.62 18.39
C ALA A 272 14.50 -0.59 19.30
N LEU A 273 15.61 -1.33 19.13
CA LEU A 273 15.98 -2.46 19.99
C LEU A 273 16.21 -2.05 21.46
N THR A 274 16.58 -0.80 21.73
CA THR A 274 16.81 -0.30 23.10
C THR A 274 15.60 0.43 23.70
N LEU A 275 14.76 1.06 22.87
CA LEU A 275 13.57 1.80 23.29
C LEU A 275 12.34 0.90 23.44
N VAL A 276 12.10 -0.04 22.52
CA VAL A 276 10.90 -0.89 22.53
C VAL A 276 10.77 -1.70 23.84
N PRO A 277 11.83 -2.36 24.37
CA PRO A 277 11.72 -3.07 25.65
C PRO A 277 11.41 -2.14 26.83
N ARG A 278 11.95 -0.91 26.80
CA ARG A 278 11.71 0.10 27.84
C ARG A 278 10.29 0.62 27.81
N LEU A 279 9.73 0.81 26.62
CA LEU A 279 8.38 1.33 26.41
C LEU A 279 7.30 0.28 26.70
N VAL A 280 7.60 -1.00 26.43
CA VAL A 280 6.78 -2.14 26.88
C VAL A 280 6.82 -2.25 28.40
N LYS A 281 8.01 -2.15 29.01
CA LYS A 281 8.16 -2.19 30.48
C LYS A 281 7.51 -1.01 31.19
N SER A 282 7.43 0.16 30.56
CA SER A 282 6.76 1.35 31.11
C SER A 282 5.25 1.41 30.82
N GLY A 283 4.69 0.39 30.13
CA GLY A 283 3.27 0.35 29.78
C GLY A 283 2.83 1.38 28.73
N ALA A 284 3.78 2.06 28.07
CA ALA A 284 3.49 3.06 27.05
C ALA A 284 3.08 2.41 25.71
N ILE A 285 3.44 1.15 25.51
CA ILE A 285 3.12 0.35 24.33
C ILE A 285 2.84 -1.09 24.83
N ARG A 286 1.81 -1.75 24.30
CA ARG A 286 1.51 -3.17 24.58
C ARG A 286 2.01 -4.06 23.45
#